data_AF-A0A2J8JZC1-F1
#
_entry.id   AF-A0A2J8JZC1-F1
#
_cell.length_a   1.000
_cell.length_b   1.000
_cell.length_c   1.000
_cell.angle_alpha   90.00
_cell.angle_beta   90.00
_cell.angle_gamma   90.00
#
_symmetry.space_group_name_H-M   'P 1'
#
loop_
_entity.id
_entity.type
_entity.pdbx_description
1 polymer ?
#
loop_
_entity_poly.entity_id
_entity_poly.type
_entity_poly.pdbx_seq_one_letter_code
_entity_poly.pdbx_strand_id
1 'polypeptide(L)'
;MSEGDLTGRFPDYPDASSGGSYSIFADKTPEQVRMELEMQVQENRKKEQEKSKEKGKDEKEKKKGKEEKAKKGEVDAVLQVLPSKFIPRICAGHEEYLNTWKNRCESIHPSQNYDSETLREEKRKEVELEIRIQWLPIATGDFLYLGSTLSLAKKLPMPSLFDIRQNVALYAVLRLGSPDIHIMAPLIRSILLVGPSGMGKKMLVKAVCTETGANLFDLSPENLLGKYPGRNGTQMMVHIVFKVARLLQPSVIWIGSAEKNFYKKIPKEDKEMDPKRIKKDLTKALRLLTPGDRVMLIGTTSRPQLAEMRGLCRVYERILFMPRPDYASRYVLWKRMIEARGIQPTQHLDISALAKVSDGYTPGHILQAIQSVLSERRFLQLSKRPLVASEFLGQLVKLDPVYREEEESLKDWYFKTPLGKKSMKHRVDQLEAEEAKLDKEKKKRK
;
A
#
# COMPACT_ATOMS: atom_id res chain seq x y z
N MET A 1 16.02 -53.53 17.49
CA MET A 1 16.68 -53.38 16.18
C MET A 1 16.20 -54.50 15.26
N SER A 2 15.67 -54.16 14.09
CA SER A 2 15.60 -55.03 12.91
C SER A 2 15.76 -54.12 11.70
N GLU A 3 16.59 -54.51 10.74
CA GLU A 3 17.06 -53.62 9.68
C GLU A 3 15.91 -53.13 8.79
N GLY A 4 15.83 -51.80 8.60
CA GLY A 4 14.89 -51.15 7.69
C GLY A 4 15.68 -50.49 6.57
N ASP A 5 15.40 -50.90 5.34
CA ASP A 5 16.28 -50.66 4.19
C ASP A 5 16.52 -49.17 3.86
N LEU A 6 17.79 -48.84 3.63
CA LEU A 6 18.28 -47.52 3.20
C LEU A 6 18.05 -47.24 1.70
N THR A 7 16.93 -47.69 1.15
CA THR A 7 16.55 -47.43 -0.25
C THR A 7 15.20 -46.71 -0.32
N GLY A 8 15.24 -45.42 -0.65
CA GLY A 8 14.06 -44.57 -0.84
C GLY A 8 13.24 -44.90 -2.09
N ARG A 9 12.80 -46.16 -2.23
CA ARG A 9 11.76 -46.58 -3.17
C ARG A 9 10.42 -46.58 -2.44
N PHE A 10 9.39 -46.02 -3.08
CA PHE A 10 8.02 -46.24 -2.64
C PHE A 10 7.67 -47.74 -2.79
N PRO A 11 6.84 -48.31 -1.89
CA PRO A 11 6.31 -49.65 -2.09
C PRO A 11 5.50 -49.72 -3.40
N ASP A 12 5.65 -50.82 -4.15
CA ASP A 12 4.89 -51.04 -5.37
C ASP A 12 3.39 -51.17 -5.05
N TYR A 13 2.55 -50.49 -5.83
CA TYR A 13 1.09 -50.53 -5.65
C TYR A 13 0.53 -51.91 -6.06
N PRO A 14 -0.43 -52.47 -5.30
CA PRO A 14 -1.06 -53.73 -5.66
C PRO A 14 -1.93 -53.60 -6.93
N ASP A 15 -1.94 -54.65 -7.75
CA ASP A 15 -2.59 -54.68 -9.07
C ASP A 15 -4.09 -54.38 -9.02
N ALA A 16 -4.58 -53.75 -10.10
CA ALA A 16 -5.96 -53.23 -10.19
C ALA A 16 -7.06 -54.30 -10.06
N SER A 17 -6.74 -55.58 -10.32
CA SER A 17 -7.63 -56.71 -10.09
C SER A 17 -7.92 -57.01 -8.61
N SER A 18 -7.12 -56.46 -7.69
CA SER A 18 -7.19 -56.72 -6.24
C SER A 18 -7.82 -55.57 -5.43
N GLY A 19 -8.57 -54.67 -6.08
CA GLY A 19 -9.27 -53.56 -5.41
C GLY A 19 -8.46 -52.26 -5.25
N GLY A 20 -7.17 -52.27 -5.56
CA GLY A 20 -6.31 -51.08 -5.63
C GLY A 20 -6.24 -50.25 -4.34
N SER A 21 -5.96 -48.95 -4.49
CA SER A 21 -5.76 -48.02 -3.36
C SER A 21 -7.02 -47.69 -2.57
N TYR A 22 -8.22 -48.02 -3.08
CA TYR A 22 -9.48 -47.78 -2.37
C TYR A 22 -9.59 -48.60 -1.08
N SER A 23 -9.01 -49.81 -1.07
CA SER A 23 -8.93 -50.70 0.10
C SER A 23 -8.14 -50.14 1.28
N ILE A 24 -7.26 -49.16 1.04
CA ILE A 24 -6.39 -48.53 2.04
C ILE A 24 -7.11 -47.38 2.77
N PHE A 25 -8.10 -46.77 2.12
CA PHE A 25 -8.82 -45.58 2.60
C PHE A 25 -10.32 -45.81 2.83
N ALA A 26 -10.78 -47.07 2.79
CA ALA A 26 -12.12 -47.43 3.22
C ALA A 26 -12.18 -47.52 4.76
N ASP A 27 -12.95 -46.63 5.39
CA ASP A 27 -13.12 -46.58 6.84
C ASP A 27 -13.78 -47.87 7.37
N LYS A 28 -12.97 -48.82 7.85
CA LYS A 28 -13.41 -50.05 8.52
C LYS A 28 -14.08 -49.71 9.85
N THR A 29 -15.19 -50.39 10.18
CA THR A 29 -15.85 -50.17 11.48
C THR A 29 -14.99 -50.73 12.63
N PRO A 30 -15.11 -50.18 13.87
CA PRO A 30 -14.25 -50.58 14.98
C PRO A 30 -14.30 -52.09 15.34
N GLU A 31 -15.39 -52.77 15.00
CA GLU A 31 -15.58 -54.20 15.23
C GLU A 31 -14.82 -55.05 14.20
N GLN A 32 -14.78 -54.61 12.94
CA GLN A 32 -14.02 -55.29 11.88
C GLN A 32 -12.52 -55.25 12.15
N VAL A 33 -12.00 -54.11 12.61
CA VAL A 33 -10.58 -53.95 12.99
C VAL A 33 -10.20 -54.86 14.17
N ARG A 34 -11.12 -55.10 15.12
CA ARG A 34 -10.88 -56.03 16.24
C ARG A 34 -10.78 -57.48 15.78
N MET A 35 -11.70 -57.94 14.94
CA MET A 35 -11.63 -59.30 14.37
C MET A 35 -10.35 -59.52 13.54
N GLU A 36 -9.93 -58.52 12.76
CA GLU A 36 -8.72 -58.59 11.95
C GLU A 36 -7.45 -58.69 12.81
N LEU A 37 -7.37 -57.94 13.91
CA LEU A 37 -6.30 -58.06 14.91
C LEU A 37 -6.31 -59.42 15.63
N GLU A 38 -7.48 -59.94 16.01
CA GLU A 38 -7.60 -61.25 16.67
C GLU A 38 -7.17 -62.40 15.73
N MET A 39 -7.52 -62.31 14.44
CA MET A 39 -7.07 -63.26 13.42
C MET A 39 -5.54 -63.23 13.25
N GLN A 40 -4.93 -62.04 13.15
CA GLN A 40 -3.47 -61.90 13.06
C GLN A 40 -2.74 -62.46 14.28
N VAL A 41 -3.27 -62.27 15.50
CA VAL A 41 -2.69 -62.84 16.72
C VAL A 41 -2.77 -64.38 16.70
N GLN A 42 -3.85 -64.97 16.20
CA GLN A 42 -3.93 -66.43 16.04
C GLN A 42 -3.00 -66.97 14.95
N GLU A 43 -2.85 -66.25 13.84
CA GLU A 43 -1.97 -66.65 12.74
C GLU A 43 -0.48 -66.60 13.15
N ASN A 44 -0.08 -65.56 13.89
CA ASN A 44 1.28 -65.46 14.43
C ASN A 44 1.58 -66.56 15.46
N ARG A 45 0.62 -66.89 16.35
CA ARG A 45 0.78 -68.02 17.29
C ARG A 45 0.95 -69.37 16.59
N LYS A 46 0.30 -69.59 15.43
CA LYS A 46 0.52 -70.80 14.61
C LYS A 46 1.92 -70.83 14.00
N LYS A 47 2.39 -69.70 13.45
CA LYS A 47 3.75 -69.56 12.88
C LYS A 47 4.87 -69.71 13.93
N GLU A 48 4.63 -69.31 15.18
CA GLU A 48 5.55 -69.56 16.29
C GLU A 48 5.59 -71.04 16.71
N GLN A 49 4.44 -71.72 16.76
CA GLN A 49 4.39 -73.15 17.07
C GLN A 49 5.06 -74.02 15.99
N GLU A 50 4.93 -73.68 14.71
CA GLU A 50 5.65 -74.37 13.63
C GLU A 50 7.17 -74.17 13.72
N LYS A 51 7.64 -72.94 13.99
CA LYS A 51 9.08 -72.66 14.19
C LYS A 51 9.68 -73.36 15.41
N SER A 52 8.88 -73.66 16.44
CA SER A 52 9.37 -74.33 17.66
C SER A 52 9.76 -75.81 17.49
N LYS A 53 9.40 -76.46 16.38
CA LYS A 53 9.68 -77.90 16.14
C LYS A 53 10.99 -78.20 15.42
N GLU A 54 11.74 -77.20 14.97
CA GLU A 54 12.87 -77.40 14.07
C GLU A 54 14.18 -76.71 14.53
N LYS A 55 14.70 -77.09 15.71
CA LYS A 55 16.14 -77.31 16.05
C LYS A 55 16.40 -77.45 17.56
N GLY A 56 17.18 -78.46 17.97
CA GLY A 56 17.66 -78.54 19.37
C GLY A 56 18.25 -79.87 19.88
N LYS A 57 19.22 -80.48 19.17
CA LYS A 57 20.19 -81.50 19.66
C LYS A 57 21.44 -81.43 18.75
N ASP A 58 22.69 -81.60 19.17
CA ASP A 58 23.32 -81.92 20.47
C ASP A 58 24.36 -80.81 20.81
N GLU A 59 24.42 -80.19 22.00
CA GLU A 59 24.97 -80.71 23.27
C GLU A 59 26.44 -81.16 23.16
N LYS A 60 27.37 -80.59 23.98
CA LYS A 60 28.82 -80.93 24.14
C LYS A 60 29.33 -80.76 25.59
N GLU A 61 30.30 -79.88 25.86
CA GLU A 61 31.36 -80.17 26.84
C GLU A 61 30.90 -80.31 28.30
N LYS A 62 31.14 -81.50 28.85
CA LYS A 62 31.05 -81.83 30.27
C LYS A 62 32.44 -82.20 30.81
N LYS A 63 32.99 -81.33 31.64
CA LYS A 63 33.57 -81.73 32.93
C LYS A 63 32.98 -80.94 34.11
N LYS A 64 31.85 -81.36 34.68
CA LYS A 64 31.04 -82.55 34.29
C LYS A 64 29.53 -82.34 34.49
N GLY A 65 29.06 -81.14 34.14
CA GLY A 65 27.66 -80.68 34.21
C GLY A 65 27.12 -80.12 32.88
N LYS A 66 27.87 -79.18 32.27
CA LYS A 66 27.74 -78.53 30.93
C LYS A 66 27.35 -77.04 30.95
N GLU A 67 28.09 -76.27 30.13
CA GLU A 67 27.88 -74.98 29.40
C GLU A 67 26.54 -74.19 29.59
N GLU A 68 26.42 -72.87 29.39
CA GLU A 68 27.37 -71.76 29.11
C GLU A 68 26.73 -70.38 29.46
N LYS A 69 27.47 -69.27 29.28
CA LYS A 69 26.99 -67.90 29.50
C LYS A 69 26.37 -67.23 28.25
N ALA A 70 25.23 -66.58 28.49
CA ALA A 70 24.83 -65.26 27.97
C ALA A 70 24.57 -65.03 26.46
N LYS A 71 23.37 -64.49 26.17
CA LYS A 71 23.19 -63.26 25.37
C LYS A 71 21.89 -62.55 25.73
N LYS A 72 21.85 -61.24 25.52
CA LYS A 72 20.76 -60.34 25.90
C LYS A 72 19.47 -60.67 25.14
N GLY A 73 18.33 -60.62 25.84
CA GLY A 73 16.98 -60.63 25.27
C GLY A 73 16.18 -59.48 25.88
N GLU A 74 15.97 -58.44 25.08
CA GLU A 74 15.15 -57.26 25.37
C GLU A 74 13.67 -57.67 25.26
N VAL A 75 12.85 -57.45 26.31
CA VAL A 75 11.40 -57.73 26.29
C VAL A 75 10.61 -56.59 26.93
N ASP A 76 10.14 -55.71 26.05
CA ASP A 76 8.84 -55.04 26.07
C ASP A 76 8.38 -54.38 27.38
N ALA A 77 9.01 -53.23 27.68
CA ALA A 77 8.29 -52.14 28.33
C ALA A 77 7.18 -51.63 27.39
N VAL A 78 5.97 -52.19 27.56
CA VAL A 78 4.75 -51.79 26.81
C VAL A 78 4.60 -50.27 26.84
N LEU A 79 4.72 -49.65 25.67
CA LEU A 79 4.61 -48.20 25.51
C LEU A 79 3.15 -47.77 25.72
N GLN A 80 2.77 -47.50 26.97
CA GLN A 80 1.45 -46.95 27.29
C GLN A 80 1.32 -45.55 26.70
N VAL A 81 0.66 -45.45 25.54
CA VAL A 81 0.29 -44.17 24.94
C VAL A 81 -0.72 -43.50 25.85
N LEU A 82 -0.27 -42.47 26.59
CA LEU A 82 -1.13 -41.70 27.47
C LEU A 82 -2.30 -41.10 26.66
N PRO A 83 -3.55 -41.17 27.16
CA PRO A 83 -4.71 -40.67 26.44
C PRO A 83 -4.54 -39.18 26.13
N SER A 84 -4.67 -38.82 24.85
CA SER A 84 -4.42 -37.45 24.38
C SER A 84 -5.33 -36.45 25.08
N LYS A 85 -4.75 -35.48 25.77
CA LYS A 85 -5.46 -34.36 26.42
C LYS A 85 -6.25 -33.50 25.42
N PHE A 86 -6.01 -33.64 24.11
CA PHE A 86 -6.69 -32.90 23.06
C PHE A 86 -7.95 -33.61 22.55
N ILE A 87 -8.02 -34.95 22.58
CA ILE A 87 -9.20 -35.68 22.08
C ILE A 87 -10.48 -35.29 22.85
N PRO A 88 -10.50 -35.26 24.20
CA PRO A 88 -11.67 -34.78 24.94
C PRO A 88 -12.08 -33.34 24.61
N ARG A 89 -11.12 -32.45 24.31
CA ARG A 89 -11.40 -31.07 23.87
C ARG A 89 -12.04 -31.03 22.48
N ILE A 90 -11.55 -31.86 21.55
CA ILE A 90 -12.10 -31.95 20.19
C ILE A 90 -13.50 -32.56 20.23
N CYS A 91 -13.73 -33.62 21.01
CA CYS A 91 -15.04 -34.21 21.22
C CYS A 91 -16.02 -33.21 21.85
N ALA A 92 -15.62 -32.50 22.92
CA ALA A 92 -16.46 -31.47 23.54
C ALA A 92 -16.83 -30.33 22.57
N GLY A 93 -15.87 -29.84 21.77
CA GLY A 93 -16.15 -28.83 20.74
C GLY A 93 -17.03 -29.35 19.59
N HIS A 94 -16.91 -30.63 19.24
CA HIS A 94 -17.78 -31.27 18.26
C HIS A 94 -19.21 -31.44 18.78
N GLU A 95 -19.38 -31.87 20.03
CA GLU A 95 -20.68 -31.93 20.72
C GLU A 95 -21.31 -30.55 20.85
N GLU A 96 -20.54 -29.52 21.21
CA GLU A 96 -21.03 -28.13 21.24
C GLU A 96 -21.52 -27.69 19.85
N TYR A 97 -20.75 -27.99 18.79
CA TYR A 97 -21.15 -27.70 17.41
C TYR A 97 -22.44 -28.44 17.00
N LEU A 98 -22.52 -29.75 17.24
CA LEU A 98 -23.69 -30.57 16.89
C LEU A 98 -24.95 -30.12 17.62
N ASN A 99 -24.85 -29.84 18.93
CA ASN A 99 -26.00 -29.51 19.78
C ASN A 99 -26.43 -28.04 19.65
N THR A 100 -25.46 -27.13 19.47
CA THR A 100 -25.71 -25.69 19.62
C THR A 100 -25.69 -24.94 18.29
N TRP A 101 -24.87 -25.37 17.33
CA TRP A 101 -24.57 -24.58 16.12
C TRP A 101 -25.15 -25.19 14.84
N LYS A 102 -25.10 -26.52 14.67
CA LYS A 102 -25.51 -27.25 13.46
C LYS A 102 -26.92 -26.92 12.96
N ASN A 103 -27.85 -26.65 13.89
CA ASN A 103 -29.27 -26.42 13.59
C ASN A 103 -29.70 -24.95 13.81
N ARG A 104 -28.77 -24.00 14.03
CA ARG A 104 -29.10 -22.58 14.13
C ARG A 104 -29.22 -21.95 12.75
N CYS A 105 -30.42 -21.51 12.37
CA CYS A 105 -30.61 -20.67 11.19
C CYS A 105 -30.10 -19.24 11.45
N GLU A 106 -28.93 -18.92 10.90
CA GLU A 106 -28.30 -17.58 10.99
C GLU A 106 -29.17 -16.46 10.37
N SER A 107 -30.12 -16.80 9.49
CA SER A 107 -31.05 -15.87 8.85
C SER A 107 -31.97 -15.11 9.81
N ILE A 108 -32.07 -15.52 11.08
CA ILE A 108 -32.97 -14.94 12.09
C ILE A 108 -32.23 -13.92 13.01
N HIS A 109 -30.90 -13.77 12.88
CA HIS A 109 -30.10 -12.90 13.75
C HIS A 109 -29.35 -11.80 12.96
N PRO A 110 -29.99 -10.65 12.65
CA PRO A 110 -29.36 -9.54 11.90
C PRO A 110 -28.09 -8.97 12.53
N SER A 111 -27.89 -9.18 13.84
CA SER A 111 -26.73 -8.75 14.63
C SER A 111 -25.47 -9.60 14.43
N GLN A 112 -25.53 -10.69 13.66
CA GLN A 112 -24.38 -11.53 13.31
C GLN A 112 -23.90 -11.35 11.86
N ASN A 113 -24.44 -10.37 11.12
CA ASN A 113 -23.68 -9.84 9.99
C ASN A 113 -22.36 -9.26 10.51
N TYR A 114 -21.26 -9.47 9.78
CA TYR A 114 -20.01 -8.77 10.06
C TYR A 114 -20.32 -7.27 10.12
N ASP A 115 -19.90 -6.60 11.18
CA ASP A 115 -20.09 -5.16 11.23
C ASP A 115 -19.20 -4.52 10.17
N SER A 116 -19.84 -3.90 9.19
CA SER A 116 -19.15 -3.26 8.07
C SER A 116 -18.28 -2.09 8.54
N GLU A 117 -18.51 -1.54 9.73
CA GLU A 117 -17.68 -0.48 10.31
C GLU A 117 -16.39 -1.04 10.90
N THR A 118 -16.43 -2.04 11.80
CA THR A 118 -15.22 -2.72 12.29
C THR A 118 -14.36 -3.31 11.16
N LEU A 119 -14.96 -3.96 10.16
CA LEU A 119 -14.20 -4.49 9.01
C LEU A 119 -13.60 -3.36 8.15
N ARG A 120 -14.29 -2.22 8.03
CA ARG A 120 -13.71 -0.99 7.43
C ARG A 120 -12.62 -0.38 8.29
N GLU A 121 -12.67 -0.46 9.61
CA GLU A 121 -11.62 0.03 10.51
C GLU A 121 -10.35 -0.82 10.45
N GLU A 122 -10.48 -2.15 10.39
CA GLU A 122 -9.35 -3.05 10.15
C GLU A 122 -8.70 -2.78 8.79
N LYS A 123 -9.51 -2.71 7.72
CA LYS A 123 -9.01 -2.38 6.38
C LYS A 123 -8.51 -0.94 6.27
N ARG A 124 -9.03 0.01 7.06
CA ARG A 124 -8.47 1.35 7.18
C ARG A 124 -7.06 1.29 7.77
N LYS A 125 -6.82 0.54 8.86
CA LYS A 125 -5.49 0.38 9.46
C LYS A 125 -4.48 -0.19 8.47
N GLU A 126 -4.85 -1.23 7.70
CA GLU A 126 -4.02 -1.76 6.61
C GLU A 126 -3.67 -0.69 5.55
N VAL A 127 -4.69 0.01 5.03
CA VAL A 127 -4.52 1.04 4.00
C VAL A 127 -3.75 2.27 4.52
N GLU A 128 -3.91 2.65 5.78
CA GLU A 128 -3.15 3.72 6.42
C GLU A 128 -1.66 3.36 6.57
N LEU A 129 -1.34 2.09 6.88
CA LEU A 129 0.03 1.61 6.90
C LEU A 129 0.65 1.61 5.49
N GLU A 130 -0.06 1.13 4.47
CA GLU A 130 0.41 1.21 3.08
C GLU A 130 0.62 2.67 2.63
N ILE A 131 -0.33 3.56 2.91
CA ILE A 131 -0.22 4.99 2.61
C ILE A 131 0.99 5.56 3.34
N ARG A 132 1.19 5.30 4.62
CA ARG A 132 2.35 5.79 5.38
C ARG A 132 3.68 5.29 4.81
N ILE A 133 3.79 4.01 4.47
CA ILE A 133 5.01 3.41 3.86
C ILE A 133 5.34 4.07 2.52
N GLN A 134 4.32 4.37 1.70
CA GLN A 134 4.52 5.05 0.41
C GLN A 134 4.73 6.56 0.56
N TRP A 135 4.07 7.18 1.53
CA TRP A 135 4.02 8.63 1.74
C TRP A 135 5.26 9.16 2.46
N LEU A 136 5.70 8.52 3.56
CA LEU A 136 6.85 8.98 4.36
C LEU A 136 8.10 9.26 3.51
N PRO A 137 8.50 8.39 2.56
CA PRO A 137 9.61 8.65 1.63
C PRO A 137 9.45 9.89 0.74
N ILE A 138 8.22 10.17 0.31
CA ILE A 138 7.89 11.28 -0.59
C ILE A 138 7.68 12.57 0.21
N ALA A 139 7.29 12.45 1.48
CA ALA A 139 7.04 13.55 2.39
C ALA A 139 8.33 14.16 2.95
N THR A 140 9.34 13.37 3.31
CA THR A 140 10.59 13.91 3.87
C THR A 140 11.45 14.57 2.80
N GLY A 141 11.16 15.84 2.50
CA GLY A 141 12.14 16.77 1.94
C GLY A 141 13.03 17.35 3.03
N ASP A 142 14.32 17.49 2.75
CA ASP A 142 15.30 18.16 3.60
C ASP A 142 15.33 19.68 3.35
N PHE A 143 16.04 20.44 4.18
CA PHE A 143 16.22 21.89 4.04
C PHE A 143 16.87 22.27 2.70
N LEU A 144 16.26 23.22 1.98
CA LEU A 144 16.66 23.58 0.62
C LEU A 144 17.79 24.64 0.58
N TYR A 145 19.04 24.22 0.79
CA TYR A 145 20.24 25.08 0.61
C TYR A 145 20.34 25.69 -0.81
N LEU A 146 19.74 25.05 -1.82
CA LEU A 146 19.69 25.59 -3.18
C LEU A 146 18.76 26.82 -3.31
N GLY A 147 17.72 26.90 -2.47
CA GLY A 147 16.78 28.02 -2.47
C GLY A 147 17.44 29.32 -2.03
N SER A 148 18.24 29.27 -0.96
CA SER A 148 19.02 30.42 -0.48
C SER A 148 20.09 30.84 -1.50
N THR A 149 20.80 29.91 -2.14
CA THR A 149 21.80 30.27 -3.18
C THR A 149 21.17 30.85 -4.45
N LEU A 150 20.01 30.34 -4.89
CA LEU A 150 19.27 30.92 -6.02
C LEU A 150 18.67 32.29 -5.68
N SER A 151 18.24 32.51 -4.44
CA SER A 151 17.79 33.82 -3.95
C SER A 151 18.93 34.84 -3.98
N LEU A 152 20.13 34.47 -3.50
CA LEU A 152 21.34 35.29 -3.61
C LEU A 152 21.70 35.60 -5.07
N ALA A 153 21.49 34.65 -5.99
CA ALA A 153 21.69 34.83 -7.42
C ALA A 153 20.56 35.63 -8.13
N LYS A 154 19.63 36.24 -7.39
CA LYS A 154 18.42 36.96 -7.85
C LYS A 154 17.46 36.13 -8.74
N LYS A 155 17.75 34.86 -9.04
CA LYS A 155 16.86 33.96 -9.79
C LYS A 155 15.70 33.52 -8.89
N LEU A 156 14.55 33.20 -9.47
CA LEU A 156 13.38 32.79 -8.68
C LEU A 156 13.47 31.29 -8.40
N PRO A 157 13.69 30.86 -7.14
CA PRO A 157 13.69 29.44 -6.84
C PRO A 157 12.28 28.88 -7.08
N MET A 158 12.19 27.78 -7.84
CA MET A 158 10.94 27.07 -7.98
C MET A 158 10.55 26.46 -6.62
N PRO A 159 9.25 26.39 -6.26
CA PRO A 159 8.82 25.84 -4.99
C PRO A 159 9.20 24.36 -4.89
N SER A 160 9.93 23.99 -3.85
CA SER A 160 10.38 22.61 -3.65
C SER A 160 9.27 21.71 -3.13
N LEU A 161 9.49 20.38 -3.18
CA LEU A 161 8.59 19.40 -2.56
C LEU A 161 8.40 19.65 -1.06
N PHE A 162 9.43 20.18 -0.37
CA PHE A 162 9.33 20.61 1.03
C PHE A 162 8.34 21.77 1.18
N ASP A 163 8.45 22.82 0.36
CA ASP A 163 7.56 23.98 0.41
C ASP A 163 6.11 23.58 0.13
N ILE A 164 5.89 22.65 -0.80
CA ILE A 164 4.57 22.12 -1.12
C ILE A 164 3.99 21.35 0.06
N ARG A 165 4.77 20.47 0.70
CA ARG A 165 4.35 19.78 1.93
C ARG A 165 3.98 20.77 3.03
N GLN A 166 4.82 21.78 3.27
CA GLN A 166 4.59 22.80 4.29
C GLN A 166 3.29 23.58 4.01
N ASN A 167 3.07 24.00 2.76
CA ASN A 167 1.83 24.68 2.38
C ASN A 167 0.60 23.76 2.52
N VAL A 168 0.69 22.47 2.19
CA VAL A 168 -0.42 21.52 2.39
C VAL A 168 -0.69 21.25 3.88
N ALA A 169 0.35 21.14 4.71
CA ALA A 169 0.19 21.01 6.16
C ALA A 169 -0.54 22.24 6.75
N LEU A 170 -0.10 23.44 6.37
CA LEU A 170 -0.70 24.70 6.83
C LEU A 170 -2.14 24.90 6.33
N TYR A 171 -2.40 24.71 5.03
CA TYR A 171 -3.70 25.02 4.44
C TYR A 171 -4.73 23.90 4.60
N ALA A 172 -4.33 22.64 4.62
CA ALA A 172 -5.25 21.49 4.70
C ALA A 172 -5.20 20.78 6.05
N VAL A 173 -4.03 20.26 6.47
CA VAL A 173 -3.94 19.38 7.65
C VAL A 173 -4.35 20.11 8.94
N LEU A 174 -3.73 21.26 9.24
CA LEU A 174 -4.07 22.04 10.44
C LEU A 174 -5.53 22.52 10.45
N ARG A 175 -6.08 22.85 9.28
CA ARG A 175 -7.45 23.36 9.09
C ARG A 175 -8.54 22.30 9.21
N LEU A 176 -8.22 21.04 8.93
CA LEU A 176 -9.16 19.93 9.07
C LEU A 176 -9.03 19.28 10.46
N GLY A 177 -7.81 19.17 10.99
CA GLY A 177 -7.52 18.55 12.29
C GLY A 177 -8.05 19.34 13.50
N SER A 178 -7.73 20.63 13.62
CA SER A 178 -8.14 21.44 14.78
C SER A 178 -9.31 22.38 14.43
N PRO A 179 -10.41 22.38 15.21
CA PRO A 179 -11.50 23.34 15.03
C PRO A 179 -11.08 24.77 15.42
N ASP A 180 -10.21 24.94 16.42
CA ASP A 180 -9.78 26.25 16.91
C ASP A 180 -8.93 26.98 15.86
N ILE A 181 -7.98 26.27 15.26
CA ILE A 181 -7.19 26.78 14.12
C ILE A 181 -8.11 27.06 12.90
N HIS A 182 -9.21 26.32 12.77
CA HIS A 182 -10.20 26.58 11.73
C HIS A 182 -10.94 27.92 11.93
N ILE A 183 -11.23 28.30 13.17
CA ILE A 183 -11.88 29.59 13.48
C ILE A 183 -10.88 30.75 13.35
N MET A 184 -9.64 30.57 13.83
CA MET A 184 -8.65 31.66 13.90
C MET A 184 -7.97 32.00 12.56
N ALA A 185 -7.70 31.02 11.71
CA ALA A 185 -6.95 31.26 10.47
C ALA A 185 -7.86 31.73 9.30
N PRO A 186 -7.33 32.38 8.25
CA PRO A 186 -8.13 32.78 7.10
C PRO A 186 -8.74 31.57 6.38
N LEU A 187 -10.03 31.67 6.07
CA LEU A 187 -10.80 30.61 5.41
C LEU A 187 -10.26 30.32 4.00
N ILE A 188 -9.70 29.14 3.81
CA ILE A 188 -9.31 28.59 2.50
C ILE A 188 -10.23 27.39 2.23
N ARG A 189 -11.12 27.55 1.25
CA ARG A 189 -12.14 26.55 0.89
C ARG A 189 -11.61 25.54 -0.12
N SER A 190 -10.62 25.94 -0.93
CA SER A 190 -10.20 25.17 -2.09
C SER A 190 -8.72 25.30 -2.46
N ILE A 191 -8.11 24.15 -2.75
CA ILE A 191 -6.70 24.01 -3.15
C ILE A 191 -6.61 23.28 -4.50
N LEU A 192 -5.77 23.74 -5.41
CA LEU A 192 -5.44 23.06 -6.67
C LEU A 192 -3.97 22.65 -6.70
N LEU A 193 -3.73 21.36 -6.81
CA LEU A 193 -2.40 20.77 -6.98
C LEU A 193 -2.07 20.63 -8.47
N VAL A 194 -1.08 21.37 -8.94
CA VAL A 194 -0.67 21.47 -10.35
C VAL A 194 0.74 20.89 -10.52
N GLY A 195 1.02 20.17 -11.60
CA GLY A 195 2.38 19.70 -11.93
C GLY A 195 2.36 18.62 -13.02
N PRO A 196 3.49 18.00 -13.38
CA PRO A 196 3.51 16.87 -14.30
C PRO A 196 2.87 15.61 -13.70
N SER A 197 2.75 14.53 -14.49
CA SER A 197 2.23 13.24 -14.00
C SER A 197 3.20 12.58 -13.00
N GLY A 198 2.70 11.64 -12.20
CA GLY A 198 3.51 10.87 -11.24
C GLY A 198 4.07 11.61 -10.02
N MET A 199 3.88 12.94 -9.89
CA MET A 199 4.32 13.76 -8.74
C MET A 199 3.60 13.46 -7.40
N GLY A 200 2.95 12.31 -7.26
CA GLY A 200 2.24 11.95 -6.03
C GLY A 200 1.00 12.80 -5.72
N LYS A 201 0.50 13.66 -6.62
CA LYS A 201 -0.67 14.54 -6.39
C LYS A 201 -1.89 13.84 -5.77
N LYS A 202 -2.29 12.67 -6.27
CA LYS A 202 -3.40 11.86 -5.70
C LYS A 202 -3.04 11.25 -4.34
N MET A 203 -1.77 10.89 -4.14
CA MET A 203 -1.25 10.39 -2.87
C MET A 203 -1.23 11.50 -1.80
N LEU A 204 -0.85 12.73 -2.16
CA LEU A 204 -0.88 13.91 -1.29
C LEU A 204 -2.29 14.18 -0.75
N VAL A 205 -3.33 14.05 -1.59
CA VAL A 205 -4.73 14.14 -1.15
C VAL A 205 -5.10 13.01 -0.18
N LYS A 206 -4.73 11.76 -0.50
CA LYS A 206 -4.96 10.62 0.41
C LYS A 206 -4.24 10.80 1.75
N ALA A 207 -2.99 11.25 1.74
CA ALA A 207 -2.21 11.52 2.94
C ALA A 207 -2.86 12.60 3.81
N VAL A 208 -3.34 13.71 3.22
CA VAL A 208 -4.14 14.71 3.97
C VAL A 208 -5.35 14.07 4.65
N CYS A 209 -6.08 13.20 3.96
CA CYS A 209 -7.24 12.51 4.54
C CYS A 209 -6.82 11.57 5.68
N THR A 210 -5.73 10.82 5.52
CA THR A 210 -5.17 9.94 6.55
C THR A 210 -4.70 10.70 7.79
N GLU A 211 -3.89 11.75 7.63
CA GLU A 211 -3.36 12.54 8.76
C GLU A 211 -4.44 13.34 9.52
N THR A 212 -5.61 13.56 8.90
CA THR A 212 -6.73 14.33 9.50
C THR A 212 -7.94 13.46 9.89
N GLY A 213 -7.89 12.15 9.61
CA GLY A 213 -9.04 11.25 9.73
C GLY A 213 -10.23 11.60 8.79
N ALA A 214 -10.05 12.52 7.84
CA ALA A 214 -11.15 13.08 7.06
C ALA A 214 -11.72 12.13 6.01
N ASN A 215 -13.03 12.21 5.80
CA ASN A 215 -13.74 11.42 4.79
C ASN A 215 -13.48 11.96 3.38
N LEU A 216 -13.12 11.07 2.44
CA LEU A 216 -12.76 11.41 1.06
C LEU A 216 -13.92 11.17 0.09
N PHE A 217 -14.43 12.24 -0.54
CA PHE A 217 -15.45 12.17 -1.60
C PHE A 217 -14.82 12.39 -2.98
N ASP A 218 -14.87 11.38 -3.84
CA ASP A 218 -14.30 11.44 -5.20
C ASP A 218 -15.33 11.93 -6.24
N LEU A 219 -15.17 13.19 -6.67
CA LEU A 219 -15.93 13.83 -7.77
C LEU A 219 -15.10 13.94 -9.07
N SER A 220 -14.12 13.06 -9.28
CA SER A 220 -13.36 12.97 -10.53
C SER A 220 -14.29 12.65 -11.71
N PRO A 221 -14.14 13.30 -12.89
CA PRO A 221 -15.00 13.04 -14.06
C PRO A 221 -15.07 11.57 -14.48
N GLU A 222 -13.96 10.84 -14.32
CA GLU A 222 -13.86 9.40 -14.59
C GLU A 222 -14.79 8.55 -13.69
N ASN A 223 -15.05 8.97 -12.44
CA ASN A 223 -15.98 8.30 -11.53
C ASN A 223 -17.45 8.61 -11.84
N LEU A 224 -17.71 9.66 -12.63
CA LEU A 224 -19.03 10.23 -12.88
C LEU A 224 -19.63 9.84 -14.23
N LEU A 225 -18.82 9.24 -15.12
CA LEU A 225 -19.28 8.71 -16.40
C LEU A 225 -20.34 7.61 -16.18
N GLY A 226 -21.42 7.67 -16.97
CA GLY A 226 -22.51 6.68 -16.97
C GLY A 226 -23.48 6.71 -15.78
N LYS A 227 -23.03 7.06 -14.56
CA LYS A 227 -23.81 6.88 -13.32
C LYS A 227 -25.00 7.84 -13.16
N TYR A 228 -24.89 9.07 -13.66
CA TYR A 228 -25.90 10.12 -13.46
C TYR A 228 -26.25 10.79 -14.81
N PRO A 229 -27.11 10.15 -15.63
CA PRO A 229 -27.59 10.75 -16.87
C PRO A 229 -28.41 12.03 -16.60
N GLY A 230 -28.31 12.98 -17.53
CA GLY A 230 -29.00 14.27 -17.44
C GLY A 230 -28.33 15.32 -16.54
N ARG A 231 -28.63 16.60 -16.81
CA ARG A 231 -28.04 17.75 -16.10
C ARG A 231 -28.46 17.83 -14.63
N ASN A 232 -29.71 17.49 -14.35
CA ASN A 232 -30.30 17.55 -13.01
C ASN A 232 -29.72 16.49 -12.08
N GLY A 233 -29.44 15.28 -12.59
CA GLY A 233 -28.82 14.20 -11.81
C GLY A 233 -27.42 14.59 -11.31
N THR A 234 -26.57 15.15 -12.17
CA THR A 234 -25.25 15.65 -11.76
C THR A 234 -25.37 16.80 -10.73
N GLN A 235 -26.31 17.72 -10.91
CA GLN A 235 -26.54 18.82 -9.96
C GLN A 235 -27.01 18.31 -8.58
N MET A 236 -27.96 17.38 -8.55
CA MET A 236 -28.44 16.75 -7.32
C MET A 236 -27.32 16.01 -6.60
N MET A 237 -26.52 15.22 -7.33
CA MET A 237 -25.38 14.50 -6.76
C MET A 237 -24.36 15.47 -6.13
N VAL A 238 -23.99 16.57 -6.80
CA VAL A 238 -23.09 17.58 -6.21
C VAL A 238 -23.70 18.18 -4.94
N HIS A 239 -25.00 18.49 -4.94
CA HIS A 239 -25.69 19.01 -3.76
C HIS A 239 -25.70 18.00 -2.59
N ILE A 240 -26.00 16.72 -2.88
CA ILE A 240 -26.01 15.63 -1.90
C ILE A 240 -24.62 15.40 -1.32
N VAL A 241 -23.57 15.33 -2.15
CA VAL A 241 -22.19 15.13 -1.68
C VAL A 241 -21.75 16.28 -0.76
N PHE A 242 -22.06 17.53 -1.09
CA PHE A 242 -21.78 18.65 -0.19
C PHE A 242 -22.62 18.61 1.10
N LYS A 243 -23.88 18.16 1.05
CA LYS A 243 -24.72 17.97 2.25
C LYS A 243 -24.16 16.88 3.16
N VAL A 244 -23.77 15.73 2.61
CA VAL A 244 -23.17 14.61 3.35
C VAL A 244 -21.79 14.97 3.90
N ALA A 245 -20.93 15.64 3.13
CA ALA A 245 -19.63 16.11 3.59
C ALA A 245 -19.74 17.10 4.78
N ARG A 246 -20.82 17.90 4.84
CA ARG A 246 -21.10 18.77 5.98
C ARG A 246 -21.65 18.04 7.22
N LEU A 247 -22.21 16.84 7.07
CA LEU A 247 -22.61 15.99 8.20
C LEU A 247 -21.43 15.15 8.72
N LEU A 248 -20.58 14.65 7.83
CA LEU A 248 -19.45 13.75 8.14
C LEU A 248 -18.11 14.49 8.30
N GLN A 249 -18.10 15.63 8.99
CA GLN A 249 -16.90 16.46 9.17
C GLN A 249 -15.88 15.83 10.15
N PRO A 250 -14.57 15.90 9.88
CA PRO A 250 -13.92 16.58 8.76
C PRO A 250 -14.03 15.82 7.43
N SER A 251 -14.11 16.55 6.32
CA SER A 251 -14.32 15.98 4.98
C SER A 251 -13.51 16.68 3.88
N VAL A 252 -12.99 15.88 2.96
CA VAL A 252 -12.25 16.32 1.77
C VAL A 252 -12.99 15.89 0.51
N ILE A 253 -13.33 16.85 -0.33
CA ILE A 253 -13.89 16.61 -1.66
C ILE A 253 -12.73 16.66 -2.66
N TRP A 254 -12.45 15.57 -3.34
CA TRP A 254 -11.38 15.48 -4.35
C TRP A 254 -11.94 15.54 -5.77
N ILE A 255 -11.25 16.28 -6.64
CA ILE A 255 -11.50 16.30 -8.09
C ILE A 255 -10.19 15.94 -8.81
N GLY A 256 -10.10 14.69 -9.27
CA GLY A 256 -9.11 14.23 -10.24
C GLY A 256 -9.31 14.88 -11.61
N SER A 257 -8.21 15.01 -12.36
CA SER A 257 -8.21 15.56 -13.73
C SER A 257 -9.02 16.86 -13.86
N ALA A 258 -8.84 17.78 -12.89
CA ALA A 258 -9.70 18.96 -12.72
C ALA A 258 -9.77 19.84 -13.97
N GLU A 259 -8.77 19.81 -14.86
CA GLU A 259 -8.75 20.49 -16.16
C GLU A 259 -9.97 20.14 -17.04
N LYS A 260 -10.43 18.88 -17.00
CA LYS A 260 -11.57 18.39 -17.80
C LYS A 260 -12.83 19.23 -17.54
N ASN A 261 -13.12 19.50 -16.26
CA ASN A 261 -14.27 20.31 -15.81
C ASN A 261 -14.24 21.77 -16.30
N PHE A 262 -13.09 22.26 -16.77
CA PHE A 262 -12.88 23.66 -17.17
C PHE A 262 -12.34 23.81 -18.60
N TYR A 263 -12.40 22.78 -19.46
CA TYR A 263 -11.85 22.82 -20.82
C TYR A 263 -12.27 24.05 -21.63
N LYS A 264 -11.31 24.70 -22.29
CA LYS A 264 -11.58 25.79 -23.25
C LYS A 264 -12.37 25.24 -24.46
N LYS A 265 -11.71 24.39 -25.24
CA LYS A 265 -12.27 23.54 -26.30
C LYS A 265 -12.28 22.10 -25.79
N ILE A 266 -13.34 21.34 -26.04
CA ILE A 266 -13.45 19.95 -25.61
C ILE A 266 -12.77 19.07 -26.68
N PRO A 267 -11.75 18.26 -26.34
CA PRO A 267 -11.16 17.27 -27.26
C PRO A 267 -12.23 16.33 -27.83
N LYS A 268 -12.01 15.73 -29.01
CA LYS A 268 -13.01 14.83 -29.61
C LYS A 268 -13.24 13.60 -28.74
N GLU A 269 -12.18 13.01 -28.17
CA GLU A 269 -12.27 11.87 -27.24
C GLU A 269 -13.08 12.19 -25.98
N ASP A 270 -12.92 13.39 -25.40
CA ASP A 270 -13.59 13.78 -24.14
C ASP A 270 -15.05 14.27 -24.32
N LYS A 271 -15.64 14.15 -25.53
CA LYS A 271 -17.02 14.62 -25.76
C LYS A 271 -18.07 13.77 -25.05
N GLU A 272 -17.90 12.45 -25.01
CA GLU A 272 -18.85 11.52 -24.35
C GLU A 272 -18.90 11.71 -22.83
N MET A 273 -17.78 12.16 -22.23
CA MET A 273 -17.65 12.49 -20.81
C MET A 273 -18.43 13.75 -20.39
N ASP A 274 -18.88 14.56 -21.36
CA ASP A 274 -19.66 15.78 -21.20
C ASP A 274 -19.18 16.71 -20.03
N PRO A 275 -17.88 17.03 -19.97
CA PRO A 275 -17.20 17.37 -18.71
C PRO A 275 -17.56 18.74 -18.13
N LYS A 276 -18.21 19.63 -18.89
CA LYS A 276 -18.57 20.99 -18.44
C LYS A 276 -19.76 21.02 -17.46
N ARG A 277 -20.42 19.89 -17.18
CA ARG A 277 -21.64 19.81 -16.35
C ARG A 277 -21.45 20.36 -14.93
N ILE A 278 -20.34 20.03 -14.26
CA ILE A 278 -20.16 20.27 -12.80
C ILE A 278 -19.76 21.72 -12.45
N LYS A 279 -19.10 22.44 -13.37
CA LYS A 279 -18.45 23.75 -13.11
C LYS A 279 -19.36 24.78 -12.42
N LYS A 280 -20.61 24.90 -12.87
CA LYS A 280 -21.57 25.88 -12.32
C LYS A 280 -21.96 25.53 -10.89
N ASP A 281 -22.29 24.26 -10.64
CA ASP A 281 -22.86 23.83 -9.36
C ASP A 281 -21.79 23.66 -8.28
N LEU A 282 -20.56 23.26 -8.65
CA LEU A 282 -19.39 23.33 -7.76
C LEU A 282 -19.12 24.76 -7.28
N THR A 283 -19.21 25.75 -8.19
CA THR A 283 -19.02 27.17 -7.85
C THR A 283 -20.13 27.69 -6.91
N LYS A 284 -21.37 27.18 -7.04
CA LYS A 284 -22.46 27.48 -6.09
C LYS A 284 -22.22 26.81 -4.75
N ALA A 285 -21.90 25.51 -4.74
CA ALA A 285 -21.72 24.72 -3.53
C ALA A 285 -20.58 25.25 -2.64
N LEU A 286 -19.45 25.65 -3.22
CA LEU A 286 -18.35 26.29 -2.49
C LEU A 286 -18.74 27.60 -1.81
N ARG A 287 -19.72 28.35 -2.34
CA ARG A 287 -20.22 29.59 -1.72
C ARG A 287 -21.11 29.32 -0.51
N LEU A 288 -21.79 28.18 -0.47
CA LEU A 288 -22.66 27.76 0.63
C LEU A 288 -21.88 27.27 1.86
N LEU A 289 -20.58 26.96 1.71
CA LEU A 289 -19.73 26.62 2.86
C LEU A 289 -19.55 27.84 3.77
N THR A 290 -19.79 27.64 5.06
CA THR A 290 -19.62 28.65 6.11
C THR A 290 -18.23 28.54 6.74
N PRO A 291 -17.73 29.57 7.45
CA PRO A 291 -16.44 29.50 8.14
C PRO A 291 -16.36 28.48 9.29
N GLY A 292 -17.46 27.82 9.66
CA GLY A 292 -17.47 26.72 10.64
C GLY A 292 -17.45 25.32 10.01
N ASP A 293 -17.64 25.20 8.69
CA ASP A 293 -17.66 23.90 8.01
C ASP A 293 -16.22 23.41 7.72
N ARG A 294 -15.78 22.33 8.39
CA ARG A 294 -14.51 21.62 8.12
C ARG A 294 -14.59 20.75 6.87
N VAL A 295 -14.93 21.38 5.74
CA VAL A 295 -15.02 20.77 4.41
C VAL A 295 -14.08 21.49 3.44
N MET A 296 -13.17 20.75 2.79
CA MET A 296 -12.21 21.31 1.85
C MET A 296 -12.32 20.67 0.46
N LEU A 297 -12.25 21.48 -0.59
CA LEU A 297 -12.13 21.00 -1.97
C LEU A 297 -10.66 20.93 -2.39
N ILE A 298 -10.16 19.76 -2.81
CA ILE A 298 -8.82 19.62 -3.37
C ILE A 298 -8.92 19.12 -4.82
N GLY A 299 -8.48 19.95 -5.77
CA GLY A 299 -8.33 19.58 -7.17
C GLY A 299 -6.92 19.09 -7.47
N THR A 300 -6.79 18.14 -8.40
CA THR A 300 -5.48 17.72 -8.95
C THR A 300 -5.52 17.82 -10.47
N THR A 301 -4.48 18.40 -11.07
CA THR A 301 -4.39 18.60 -12.54
C THR A 301 -2.99 18.31 -13.08
N SER A 302 -2.90 17.71 -14.26
CA SER A 302 -1.64 17.47 -14.99
C SER A 302 -1.47 18.41 -16.18
N ARG A 303 -2.56 18.77 -16.86
CA ARG A 303 -2.58 19.60 -18.07
C ARG A 303 -3.47 20.84 -17.88
N PRO A 304 -3.12 21.77 -16.98
CA PRO A 304 -3.93 22.95 -16.65
C PRO A 304 -4.06 23.94 -17.82
N GLN A 305 -3.22 23.79 -18.86
CA GLN A 305 -3.17 24.59 -20.08
C GLN A 305 -4.46 24.44 -20.92
N LEU A 306 -5.04 23.24 -20.94
CA LEU A 306 -6.28 22.91 -21.66
C LEU A 306 -7.51 23.60 -21.04
N ALA A 307 -7.41 23.94 -19.75
CA ALA A 307 -8.47 24.54 -18.96
C ALA A 307 -8.51 26.07 -19.05
N GLU A 308 -9.68 26.63 -18.84
CA GLU A 308 -9.92 28.06 -18.72
C GLU A 308 -9.37 28.59 -17.38
N MET A 309 -8.23 29.28 -17.43
CA MET A 309 -7.53 29.79 -16.24
C MET A 309 -8.42 30.67 -15.34
N ARG A 310 -9.28 31.52 -15.90
CA ARG A 310 -10.25 32.34 -15.12
C ARG A 310 -11.27 31.47 -14.37
N GLY A 311 -11.70 30.37 -14.97
CA GLY A 311 -12.61 29.41 -14.35
C GLY A 311 -11.95 28.66 -13.19
N LEU A 312 -10.73 28.16 -13.39
CA LEU A 312 -9.96 27.49 -12.35
C LEU A 312 -9.66 28.42 -11.17
N CYS A 313 -9.12 29.62 -11.41
CA CYS A 313 -8.76 30.57 -10.36
C CYS A 313 -9.97 31.15 -9.58
N ARG A 314 -11.20 30.96 -10.10
CA ARG A 314 -12.45 31.34 -9.40
C ARG A 314 -12.97 30.24 -8.48
N VAL A 315 -12.62 28.99 -8.75
CA VAL A 315 -13.05 27.82 -7.97
C VAL A 315 -11.98 27.40 -6.96
N TYR A 316 -10.70 27.54 -7.32
CA TYR A 316 -9.55 27.21 -6.48
C TYR A 316 -8.85 28.47 -5.98
N GLU A 317 -8.97 28.74 -4.68
CA GLU A 317 -8.43 29.93 -4.02
C GLU A 317 -6.90 29.87 -3.87
N ARG A 318 -6.36 28.67 -3.61
CA ARG A 318 -4.93 28.39 -3.57
C ARG A 318 -4.53 27.45 -4.70
N ILE A 319 -3.48 27.81 -5.44
CA ILE A 319 -2.88 26.99 -6.48
C ILE A 319 -1.46 26.68 -6.03
N LEU A 320 -1.16 25.40 -5.80
CA LEU A 320 0.16 24.92 -5.41
C LEU A 320 0.80 24.24 -6.62
N PHE A 321 1.94 24.77 -7.04
CA PHE A 321 2.70 24.23 -8.17
C PHE A 321 3.75 23.23 -7.68
N MET A 322 3.77 22.06 -8.31
CA MET A 322 4.70 20.96 -8.07
C MET A 322 5.64 20.82 -9.27
N PRO A 323 6.90 21.31 -9.19
CA PRO A 323 7.89 21.07 -10.23
C PRO A 323 8.41 19.62 -10.19
N ARG A 324 9.29 19.27 -11.14
CA ARG A 324 10.08 18.04 -11.07
C ARG A 324 11.03 18.09 -9.85
N PRO A 325 11.39 16.95 -9.25
CA PRO A 325 12.31 16.91 -8.11
C PRO A 325 13.74 17.30 -8.52
N ASP A 326 14.34 18.23 -7.78
CA ASP A 326 15.76 18.58 -7.84
C ASP A 326 16.66 17.37 -7.53
N TYR A 327 17.94 17.45 -7.88
CA TYR A 327 18.93 16.41 -7.57
C TYR A 327 18.93 15.98 -6.09
N ALA A 328 18.90 16.94 -5.16
CA ALA A 328 18.83 16.66 -3.72
C ALA A 328 17.51 15.94 -3.33
N SER A 329 16.38 16.39 -3.89
CA SER A 329 15.09 15.71 -3.69
C SER A 329 15.12 14.28 -4.25
N ARG A 330 15.70 14.06 -5.43
CA ARG A 330 15.84 12.71 -6.02
C ARG A 330 16.72 11.79 -5.19
N TYR A 331 17.83 12.30 -4.65
CA TYR A 331 18.70 11.53 -3.74
C TYR A 331 17.92 11.02 -2.52
N VAL A 332 17.18 11.90 -1.85
CA VAL A 332 16.36 11.53 -0.68
C VAL A 332 15.24 10.58 -1.09
N LEU A 333 14.54 10.84 -2.20
CA LEU A 333 13.48 9.97 -2.74
C LEU A 333 13.97 8.54 -3.00
N TRP A 334 15.10 8.37 -3.71
CA TRP A 334 15.70 7.06 -3.93
C TRP A 334 16.05 6.37 -2.61
N LYS A 335 16.81 7.05 -1.75
CA LYS A 335 17.24 6.53 -0.44
C LYS A 335 16.04 6.03 0.37
N ARG A 336 15.02 6.89 0.55
CA ARG A 336 13.85 6.58 1.37
C ARG A 336 12.93 5.52 0.76
N MET A 337 12.74 5.48 -0.56
CA MET A 337 11.90 4.45 -1.18
C MET A 337 12.55 3.06 -1.15
N ILE A 338 13.89 2.98 -1.10
CA ILE A 338 14.64 1.74 -0.88
C ILE A 338 14.58 1.34 0.60
N GLU A 339 14.79 2.27 1.54
CA GLU A 339 14.62 2.05 2.99
C GLU A 339 13.22 1.55 3.34
N ALA A 340 12.17 2.12 2.72
CA ALA A 340 10.77 1.71 2.90
C ALA A 340 10.46 0.28 2.40
N ARG A 341 11.37 -0.34 1.64
CA ARG A 341 11.32 -1.76 1.26
C ARG A 341 12.13 -2.67 2.18
N GLY A 342 12.63 -2.14 3.31
CA GLY A 342 13.44 -2.87 4.28
C GLY A 342 14.90 -3.05 3.86
N ILE A 343 15.34 -2.39 2.78
CA ILE A 343 16.72 -2.50 2.27
C ILE A 343 17.52 -1.31 2.78
N GLN A 344 18.56 -1.57 3.58
CA GLN A 344 19.52 -0.53 3.95
C GLN A 344 20.45 -0.22 2.77
N PRO A 345 20.70 1.07 2.46
CA PRO A 345 21.57 1.45 1.34
C PRO A 345 23.03 1.09 1.66
N THR A 346 23.52 0.03 1.04
CA THR A 346 24.92 -0.42 1.14
C THR A 346 25.86 0.42 0.28
N GLN A 347 27.16 0.35 0.56
CA GLN A 347 28.20 1.04 -0.24
C GLN A 347 28.20 0.63 -1.73
N HIS A 348 27.62 -0.53 -2.09
CA HIS A 348 27.49 -0.98 -3.48
C HIS A 348 26.39 -0.24 -4.28
N LEU A 349 25.55 0.56 -3.60
CA LEU A 349 24.42 1.26 -4.20
C LEU A 349 24.66 2.77 -4.25
N ASP A 350 25.24 3.24 -5.35
CA ASP A 350 25.48 4.67 -5.60
C ASP A 350 24.17 5.44 -5.87
N ILE A 351 23.45 5.79 -4.79
CA ILE A 351 22.26 6.65 -4.85
C ILE A 351 22.58 8.00 -5.50
N SER A 352 23.78 8.53 -5.29
CA SER A 352 24.26 9.77 -5.93
C SER A 352 24.34 9.64 -7.46
N ALA A 353 24.73 8.48 -7.99
CA ALA A 353 24.73 8.22 -9.42
C ALA A 353 23.29 8.06 -9.95
N LEU A 354 22.46 7.27 -9.24
CA LEU A 354 21.03 7.12 -9.57
C LEU A 354 20.29 8.46 -9.62
N ALA A 355 20.54 9.36 -8.68
CA ALA A 355 19.93 10.70 -8.64
C ALA A 355 20.40 11.62 -9.79
N LYS A 356 21.60 11.41 -10.34
CA LYS A 356 22.07 12.10 -11.56
C LYS A 356 21.39 11.53 -12.81
N VAL A 357 21.38 10.20 -12.97
CA VAL A 357 20.84 9.55 -14.18
C VAL A 357 19.31 9.63 -14.25
N SER A 358 18.62 9.66 -13.10
CA SER A 358 17.16 9.87 -13.03
C SER A 358 16.73 11.34 -13.25
N ASP A 359 17.49 12.14 -14.00
CA ASP A 359 17.03 13.48 -14.38
C ASP A 359 15.82 13.43 -15.30
N GLY A 360 14.85 14.30 -15.04
CA GLY A 360 13.54 14.29 -15.69
C GLY A 360 12.58 13.17 -15.29
N TYR A 361 12.99 12.23 -14.44
CA TYR A 361 12.08 11.22 -13.90
C TYR A 361 11.28 11.74 -12.71
N THR A 362 10.09 11.16 -12.57
CA THR A 362 9.05 11.52 -11.61
C THR A 362 9.16 10.62 -10.38
N PRO A 363 8.76 11.04 -9.16
CA PRO A 363 8.71 10.16 -7.99
C PRO A 363 7.94 8.86 -8.28
N GLY A 364 6.85 8.93 -9.04
CA GLY A 364 6.12 7.75 -9.51
C GLY A 364 6.92 6.84 -10.44
N HIS A 365 7.76 7.39 -11.32
CA HIS A 365 8.64 6.59 -12.21
C HIS A 365 9.76 5.92 -11.40
N ILE A 366 10.33 6.62 -10.41
CA ILE A 366 11.31 6.06 -9.48
C ILE A 366 10.67 4.91 -8.69
N LEU A 367 9.48 5.11 -8.14
CA LEU A 367 8.74 4.08 -7.40
C LEU A 367 8.43 2.84 -8.28
N GLN A 368 8.04 3.04 -9.53
CA GLN A 368 7.81 1.97 -10.51
C GLN A 368 9.09 1.23 -10.90
N ALA A 369 10.21 1.93 -11.06
CA ALA A 369 11.53 1.33 -11.28
C ALA A 369 11.98 0.51 -10.05
N ILE A 370 11.74 1.01 -8.83
CA ILE A 370 12.01 0.27 -7.59
C ILE A 370 11.15 -0.98 -7.47
N GLN A 371 9.84 -0.88 -7.74
CA GLN A 371 8.92 -2.03 -7.71
C GLN A 371 9.27 -3.11 -8.76
N SER A 372 9.70 -2.72 -9.95
CA SER A 372 10.03 -3.68 -11.03
C SER A 372 11.40 -4.36 -10.84
N VAL A 373 12.37 -3.71 -10.18
CA VAL A 373 13.63 -4.35 -9.78
C VAL A 373 13.44 -5.21 -8.53
N LEU A 374 12.82 -4.67 -7.47
CA LEU A 374 12.62 -5.34 -6.18
C LEU A 374 11.40 -6.28 -6.17
N SER A 375 11.38 -7.20 -7.12
CA SER A 375 10.49 -8.37 -7.07
C SER A 375 10.83 -9.29 -5.89
N GLU A 376 9.88 -10.10 -5.42
CA GLU A 376 10.10 -11.10 -4.36
C GLU A 376 11.30 -12.02 -4.66
N ARG A 377 11.43 -12.46 -5.92
CA ARG A 377 12.57 -13.23 -6.41
C ARG A 377 13.90 -12.49 -6.23
N ARG A 378 13.94 -11.19 -6.52
CA ARG A 378 15.14 -10.35 -6.31
C ARG A 378 15.44 -10.17 -4.83
N PHE A 379 14.40 -10.05 -3.99
CA PHE A 379 14.53 -9.89 -2.55
C PHE A 379 15.25 -11.08 -1.89
N LEU A 380 14.85 -12.31 -2.23
CA LEU A 380 15.54 -13.53 -1.77
C LEU A 380 17.02 -13.57 -2.19
N GLN A 381 17.35 -13.02 -3.37
CA GLN A 381 18.71 -12.97 -3.89
C GLN A 381 19.58 -11.87 -3.27
N LEU A 382 19.03 -10.90 -2.52
CA LEU A 382 19.82 -9.81 -1.89
C LEU A 382 20.91 -10.33 -0.95
N SER A 383 20.67 -11.48 -0.31
CA SER A 383 21.61 -12.18 0.56
C SER A 383 22.89 -12.66 -0.16
N LYS A 384 22.81 -12.97 -1.45
CA LYS A 384 23.91 -13.50 -2.27
C LYS A 384 24.46 -12.49 -3.28
N ARG A 385 23.62 -11.57 -3.75
CA ARG A 385 23.95 -10.55 -4.75
C ARG A 385 23.45 -9.18 -4.25
N PRO A 386 24.35 -8.25 -3.85
CA PRO A 386 23.95 -6.92 -3.42
C PRO A 386 23.22 -6.17 -4.54
N LEU A 387 22.49 -5.12 -4.15
CA LEU A 387 21.74 -4.26 -5.07
C LEU A 387 22.68 -3.25 -5.72
N VAL A 388 22.65 -3.14 -7.05
CA VAL A 388 23.56 -2.29 -7.84
C VAL A 388 22.75 -1.28 -8.65
N ALA A 389 23.27 -0.05 -8.78
CA ALA A 389 22.61 1.05 -9.50
C ALA A 389 22.23 0.72 -10.96
N SER A 390 23.03 -0.11 -11.64
CA SER A 390 22.80 -0.52 -13.03
C SER A 390 21.50 -1.31 -13.25
N GLU A 391 21.00 -2.01 -12.23
CA GLU A 391 19.77 -2.81 -12.33
C GLU A 391 18.52 -1.93 -12.56
N PHE A 392 18.54 -0.68 -12.09
CA PHE A 392 17.45 0.27 -12.29
C PHE A 392 17.43 0.91 -13.68
N LEU A 393 18.58 1.03 -14.34
CA LEU A 393 18.69 1.70 -15.64
C LEU A 393 17.81 1.04 -16.71
N GLY A 394 17.81 -0.29 -16.77
CA GLY A 394 17.00 -1.06 -17.72
C GLY A 394 15.49 -0.97 -17.51
N GLN A 395 15.03 -0.47 -16.35
CA GLN A 395 13.62 -0.18 -16.10
C GLN A 395 13.30 1.31 -16.32
N LEU A 396 14.21 2.22 -15.95
CA LEU A 396 14.05 3.66 -16.21
C LEU A 396 13.92 3.94 -17.71
N VAL A 397 14.74 3.31 -18.57
CA VAL A 397 14.70 3.50 -20.04
C VAL A 397 13.35 3.11 -20.67
N LYS A 398 12.51 2.31 -19.99
CA LYS A 398 11.16 1.94 -20.47
C LYS A 398 10.08 2.95 -20.09
N LEU A 399 10.41 3.96 -19.28
CA LEU A 399 9.48 4.96 -18.77
C LEU A 399 9.76 6.30 -19.42
N ASP A 400 8.72 6.94 -19.95
CA ASP A 400 8.89 8.26 -20.59
C ASP A 400 9.30 9.31 -19.55
N PRO A 401 10.43 10.03 -19.72
CA PRO A 401 10.80 11.13 -18.85
C PRO A 401 9.90 12.34 -19.10
N VAL A 402 9.75 13.22 -18.09
CA VAL A 402 9.02 14.49 -18.29
C VAL A 402 9.91 15.44 -19.09
N TYR A 403 9.55 15.62 -20.36
CA TYR A 403 10.24 16.49 -21.30
C TYR A 403 10.25 17.96 -20.83
N ARG A 404 11.30 18.67 -21.26
CA ARG A 404 11.53 20.06 -20.88
C ARG A 404 10.42 21.02 -21.34
N GLU A 405 9.85 20.76 -22.51
CA GLU A 405 8.74 21.54 -23.09
C GLU A 405 7.45 21.46 -22.24
N GLU A 406 7.12 20.27 -21.71
CA GLU A 406 6.01 20.09 -20.77
C GLU A 406 6.26 20.87 -19.47
N GLU A 407 7.50 20.88 -18.99
CA GLU A 407 7.87 21.62 -17.78
C GLU A 407 7.82 23.14 -17.99
N GLU A 408 8.36 23.65 -19.09
CA GLU A 408 8.36 25.09 -19.41
C GLU A 408 6.93 25.59 -19.65
N SER A 409 6.12 24.87 -20.41
CA SER A 409 4.70 25.22 -20.62
C SER A 409 3.85 25.17 -19.33
N LEU A 410 4.21 24.32 -18.36
CA LEU A 410 3.61 24.31 -17.01
C LEU A 410 4.04 25.52 -16.16
N LYS A 411 5.33 25.88 -16.17
CA LYS A 411 5.87 27.08 -15.51
C LYS A 411 5.21 28.34 -16.05
N ASP A 412 5.16 28.47 -17.36
CA ASP A 412 4.54 29.58 -18.08
C ASP A 412 3.07 29.77 -17.70
N TRP A 413 2.32 28.68 -17.59
CA TRP A 413 0.94 28.71 -17.14
C TRP A 413 0.85 29.20 -15.68
N TYR A 414 1.71 28.72 -14.79
CA TYR A 414 1.71 29.10 -13.38
C TYR A 414 2.00 30.59 -13.17
N PHE A 415 3.03 31.15 -13.83
CA PHE A 415 3.36 32.58 -13.73
C PHE A 415 2.27 33.49 -14.33
N LYS A 416 1.44 32.98 -15.26
CA LYS A 416 0.26 33.71 -15.79
C LYS A 416 -0.90 33.77 -14.78
N THR A 417 -0.94 32.92 -13.74
CA THR A 417 -1.98 32.95 -12.69
C THR A 417 -1.88 34.18 -11.78
N PRO A 418 -2.97 34.61 -11.12
CA PRO A 418 -2.93 35.73 -10.17
C PRO A 418 -1.96 35.50 -8.98
N LEU A 419 -1.81 34.25 -8.53
CA LEU A 419 -0.87 33.89 -7.46
C LEU A 419 0.58 33.93 -7.95
N GLY A 420 0.86 33.40 -9.14
CA GLY A 420 2.17 33.51 -9.78
C GLY A 420 2.60 34.97 -9.95
N LYS A 421 1.70 35.83 -10.48
CA LYS A 421 1.95 37.28 -10.60
C LYS A 421 2.18 37.98 -9.26
N LYS A 422 1.43 37.63 -8.21
CA LYS A 422 1.66 38.15 -6.85
C LYS A 422 3.01 37.72 -6.29
N SER A 423 3.41 36.47 -6.51
CA SER A 423 4.71 35.94 -6.10
C SER A 423 5.88 36.61 -6.85
N MET A 424 5.72 36.89 -8.14
CA MET A 424 6.67 37.73 -8.90
C MET A 424 6.77 39.12 -8.30
N LYS A 425 5.63 39.83 -8.13
CA LYS A 425 5.61 41.21 -7.66
C LYS A 425 6.21 41.37 -6.26
N HIS A 426 5.74 40.59 -5.29
CA HIS A 426 6.24 40.64 -3.91
C HIS A 426 7.77 40.46 -3.83
N ARG A 427 8.37 39.73 -4.78
CA ARG A 427 9.81 39.53 -4.83
C ARG A 427 10.58 40.66 -5.53
N VAL A 428 9.95 41.35 -6.50
CA VAL A 428 10.47 42.62 -7.01
C VAL A 428 10.47 43.66 -5.89
N ASP A 429 9.34 43.81 -5.20
CA ASP A 429 9.19 44.71 -4.04
C ASP A 429 10.24 44.40 -2.94
N GLN A 430 10.59 43.12 -2.71
CA GLN A 430 11.67 42.71 -1.79
C GLN A 430 13.08 43.06 -2.28
N LEU A 431 13.39 42.84 -3.56
CA LEU A 431 14.70 43.16 -4.13
C LEU A 431 14.95 44.68 -4.14
N GLU A 432 13.94 45.47 -4.48
CA GLU A 432 13.98 46.94 -4.38
C GLU A 432 14.20 47.40 -2.93
N ALA A 433 13.57 46.73 -1.96
CA ALA A 433 13.77 47.02 -0.54
C ALA A 433 15.17 46.64 -0.02
N GLU A 434 15.80 45.59 -0.55
CA GLU A 434 17.19 45.21 -0.23
C GLU A 434 18.20 46.18 -0.87
N GLU A 435 18.00 46.56 -2.12
CA GLU A 435 18.84 47.57 -2.78
C GLU A 435 18.73 48.94 -2.07
N ALA A 436 17.52 49.36 -1.70
CA ALA A 436 17.30 50.57 -0.90
C ALA A 436 17.91 50.50 0.51
N LYS A 437 18.07 49.32 1.11
CA LYS A 437 18.81 49.14 2.38
C LYS A 437 20.31 49.27 2.15
N LEU A 438 20.86 48.57 1.15
CA LEU A 438 22.28 48.63 0.81
C LEU A 438 22.72 50.06 0.46
N ASP A 439 21.91 50.83 -0.25
CA ASP A 439 22.22 52.22 -0.57
C ASP A 439 22.09 53.16 0.64
N LYS A 440 21.20 52.86 1.60
CA LYS A 440 21.16 53.55 2.90
C LYS A 440 22.38 53.22 3.76
N GLU A 441 22.90 51.98 3.73
CA GLU A 441 24.14 51.63 4.42
C GLU A 441 25.37 52.28 3.77
N LYS A 442 25.47 52.29 2.43
CA LYS A 442 26.53 53.02 1.72
C LYS A 442 26.51 54.52 2.02
N LYS A 443 25.32 55.13 2.15
CA LYS A 443 25.12 56.53 2.58
C LYS A 443 25.34 56.79 4.08
N LYS A 444 25.54 55.76 4.89
CA LYS A 444 25.96 55.86 6.31
C LYS A 444 27.44 55.55 6.54
N ARG A 445 28.14 55.04 5.52
CA ARG A 445 29.57 54.73 5.52
C ARG A 445 30.41 55.76 4.73
N LYS A 446 29.74 56.69 4.05
CA LYS A 446 30.27 57.97 3.60
C LYS A 446 29.73 59.06 4.51
#